data_AF-A0A432QFW7-F1
#
_entry.id   AF-A0A432QFW7-F1
#
_cell.length_a   1.000
_cell.length_b   1.000
_cell.length_c   1.000
_cell.angle_alpha   90.00
_cell.angle_beta   90.00
_cell.angle_gamma   90.00
#
_symmetry.space_group_name_H-M   'P 1'
#
loop_
_entity.id
_entity.type
_entity.pdbx_description
1 polymer ?
#
loop_
_entity_poly.entity_id
_entity_poly.type
_entity_poly.pdbx_seq_one_letter_code
_entity_poly.pdbx_strand_id
1 'polypeptide(L)'
;MAIMGLLVHVLKEDVETVEEKVGQMEEMTTYGIHEDQYVVVVCETVSDQIEQVMDRVKQLNGVLTIYTTYLTIEDEMDEDGNIETNLSLRKLMKKKPGIDIQ
;
A
#
# COMPACT_ATOMS: atom_id res chain seq x y z
N MET A 1 -10.84 -7.20 -3.61
CA MET A 1 -9.80 -6.55 -4.45
C MET A 1 -9.47 -5.20 -3.83
N ALA A 2 -8.22 -4.76 -3.93
CA ALA A 2 -7.79 -3.47 -3.38
C ALA A 2 -7.07 -2.63 -4.44
N ILE A 3 -7.40 -1.34 -4.49
CA ILE A 3 -6.77 -0.34 -5.36
C ILE A 3 -6.19 0.77 -4.48
N MET A 4 -4.91 1.05 -4.64
CA MET A 4 -4.18 2.04 -3.85
C MET A 4 -3.48 3.06 -4.72
N GLY A 5 -3.56 4.32 -4.33
CA GLY A 5 -2.63 5.34 -4.81
C GLY A 5 -1.40 5.38 -3.92
N LEU A 6 -0.22 5.38 -4.52
CA LEU A 6 1.07 5.39 -3.83
C LEU A 6 1.96 6.51 -4.36
N LEU A 7 2.67 7.17 -3.45
CA LEU A 7 3.85 7.98 -3.75
C LEU A 7 5.07 7.25 -3.19
N VAL A 8 5.90 6.72 -4.07
CA VAL A 8 7.15 6.07 -3.69
C VAL A 8 8.23 7.14 -3.64
N HIS A 9 8.74 7.46 -2.45
CA HIS A 9 9.82 8.40 -2.26
C HIS A 9 11.16 7.69 -2.47
N VAL A 10 11.98 8.22 -3.37
CA VAL A 10 13.21 7.60 -3.84
C VAL A 10 14.37 8.60 -3.73
N LEU A 11 15.59 8.09 -3.53
CA LEU A 11 16.81 8.87 -3.78
C LEU A 11 16.81 9.42 -5.21
N LYS A 12 17.20 10.69 -5.35
CA LYS A 12 17.13 11.41 -6.63
C LYS A 12 17.94 10.70 -7.74
N GLU A 13 19.07 10.12 -7.39
CA GLU A 13 19.94 9.37 -8.30
C GLU A 13 19.34 8.04 -8.79
N ASP A 14 18.38 7.47 -8.06
CA ASP A 14 17.79 6.16 -8.33
C ASP A 14 16.37 6.24 -8.92
N VAL A 15 15.78 7.44 -9.01
CA VAL A 15 14.36 7.65 -9.29
C VAL A 15 13.89 7.02 -10.62
N GLU A 16 14.67 7.15 -11.70
CA GLU A 16 14.35 6.55 -13.01
C GLU A 16 14.45 5.02 -12.96
N THR A 17 15.47 4.48 -12.26
CA THR A 17 15.65 3.03 -12.12
C THR A 17 14.54 2.40 -11.27
N VAL A 18 14.09 3.10 -10.23
CA VAL A 18 12.98 2.63 -9.39
C VAL A 18 11.66 2.73 -10.16
N GLU A 19 11.42 3.80 -10.91
CA GLU A 19 10.23 3.94 -11.76
C GLU A 19 10.12 2.80 -12.78
N GLU A 20 11.21 2.47 -13.48
CA GLU A 20 11.25 1.34 -14.41
C GLU A 20 10.94 0.01 -13.70
N LYS A 21 11.57 -0.26 -12.56
CA LYS A 21 11.36 -1.52 -11.81
C LYS A 21 9.96 -1.65 -11.26
N VAL A 22 9.39 -0.56 -10.75
CA VAL A 22 8.01 -0.55 -10.25
C VAL A 22 7.04 -0.73 -11.42
N GLY A 23 7.28 -0.09 -12.56
CA GLY A 23 6.46 -0.25 -13.77
C GLY A 23 6.52 -1.65 -14.41
N GLN A 24 7.48 -2.48 -14.02
CA GLN A 24 7.57 -3.89 -14.42
C GLN A 24 6.82 -4.85 -13.48
N MET A 25 6.28 -4.37 -12.35
CA MET A 25 5.49 -5.20 -11.44
C MET A 25 4.05 -5.30 -11.95
N GLU A 26 3.52 -6.52 -12.01
CA GLU A 26 2.17 -6.81 -12.52
C GLU A 26 1.08 -6.01 -11.77
N GLU A 27 1.26 -5.81 -10.46
CA GLU A 27 0.31 -5.13 -9.59
C GLU A 27 0.38 -3.61 -9.68
N MET A 28 1.28 -3.04 -10.50
CA MET A 28 1.62 -1.62 -10.48
C MET A 28 1.44 -0.95 -11.83
N THR A 29 0.94 0.29 -11.79
CA THR A 29 0.93 1.21 -12.93
C THR A 29 1.59 2.51 -12.52
N THR A 30 2.70 2.89 -13.17
CA THR A 30 3.38 4.16 -12.94
C THR A 30 2.76 5.28 -13.79
N TYR A 31 2.67 6.48 -13.23
CA TYR A 31 2.19 7.70 -13.90
C TYR A 31 3.30 8.74 -14.10
N GLY A 32 4.54 8.37 -13.75
CA GLY A 32 5.73 9.19 -13.91
C GLY A 32 6.31 9.70 -12.60
N ILE A 33 7.28 10.59 -12.75
CA ILE A 33 8.09 11.14 -11.67
C ILE A 33 7.58 12.52 -11.29
N HIS A 34 7.45 12.77 -9.99
CA HIS A 34 7.06 14.04 -9.40
C HIS A 34 8.21 14.61 -8.55
N GLU A 35 8.53 15.89 -8.75
CA GLU A 35 9.59 16.63 -8.04
C GLU A 35 10.97 15.93 -8.01
N ASP A 36 11.33 15.18 -9.05
CA ASP A 36 12.59 14.42 -9.16
C ASP A 36 12.86 13.40 -8.03
N GLN A 37 11.88 13.09 -7.20
CA GLN A 37 12.09 12.24 -5.99
C GLN A 37 10.90 11.33 -5.67
N TYR A 38 9.75 11.49 -6.34
CA TYR A 38 8.59 10.65 -6.13
C TYR A 38 8.20 9.92 -7.40
N VAL A 39 7.93 8.63 -7.31
CA VAL A 39 7.23 7.88 -8.37
C VAL A 39 5.75 7.80 -8.00
N VAL A 40 4.89 8.25 -8.91
CA VAL A 40 3.43 8.18 -8.76
C VAL A 40 2.97 6.82 -9.27
N VAL A 41 2.31 6.04 -8.40
CA VAL A 41 1.95 4.65 -8.72
C VAL A 41 0.52 4.38 -8.30
N VAL A 42 -0.21 3.62 -9.11
CA VAL A 42 -1.44 2.95 -8.71
C VAL A 42 -1.14 1.46 -8.56
N CYS A 43 -1.50 0.89 -7.41
CA CYS A 43 -1.39 -0.53 -7.14
C CYS A 43 -2.76 -1.17 -7.15
N GLU A 44 -2.93 -2.25 -7.91
CA GLU A 44 -4.12 -3.10 -7.92
C GLU A 44 -3.71 -4.52 -7.52
N THR A 45 -4.29 -5.03 -6.42
CA THR A 45 -3.94 -6.36 -5.91
C THR A 45 -5.07 -6.97 -5.09
N VAL A 46 -4.95 -8.24 -4.75
CA VAL A 46 -5.85 -8.89 -3.78
C VAL A 46 -5.59 -8.28 -2.40
N SER A 47 -6.63 -7.98 -1.63
CA SER A 47 -6.55 -7.27 -0.34
C SER A 47 -5.54 -7.92 0.63
N ASP A 48 -5.45 -9.26 0.62
CA ASP A 48 -4.54 -10.04 1.46
C ASP A 48 -3.06 -10.00 1.00
N GLN A 49 -2.79 -9.51 -0.20
CA GLN A 49 -1.44 -9.45 -0.78
C GLN A 49 -0.82 -8.05 -0.67
N ILE A 50 -1.56 -7.05 -0.17
CA ILE A 50 -1.11 -5.67 -0.04
C ILE A 50 0.25 -5.60 0.68
N GLU A 51 0.39 -6.25 1.84
CA GLU A 51 1.64 -6.21 2.62
C GLU A 51 2.82 -6.79 1.83
N GLN A 52 2.60 -7.93 1.16
CA GLN A 52 3.63 -8.60 0.36
C GLN A 52 4.09 -7.73 -0.83
N VAL A 53 3.14 -7.12 -1.54
CA VAL A 53 3.41 -6.23 -2.67
C VAL A 53 4.18 -4.98 -2.21
N MET A 54 3.74 -4.37 -1.11
CA MET A 54 4.39 -3.19 -0.55
C MET A 54 5.81 -3.48 -0.07
N ASP A 55 6.05 -4.65 0.53
CA ASP A 55 7.37 -5.05 0.98
C ASP A 55 8.35 -5.29 -0.18
N ARG A 56 7.87 -5.79 -1.33
CA ARG A 56 8.69 -5.89 -2.55
C ARG A 56 9.17 -4.51 -3.02
N VAL A 57 8.30 -3.49 -3.00
CA VAL A 57 8.67 -2.12 -3.38
C VAL A 57 9.67 -1.53 -2.38
N LYS A 58 9.45 -1.71 -1.07
CA LYS A 58 10.36 -1.22 -0.02
C LYS A 58 11.76 -1.83 -0.11
N GLN A 59 11.89 -3.03 -0.67
CA GLN A 59 13.16 -3.72 -0.84
C GLN A 59 13.98 -3.24 -2.05
N LEU A 60 13.41 -2.38 -2.91
CA LEU A 60 14.15 -1.81 -4.03
C LEU A 60 15.21 -0.81 -3.50
N ASN A 61 16.45 -0.97 -3.96
CA ASN A 61 17.50 0.00 -3.71
C ASN A 61 17.06 1.39 -4.18
N GLY A 62 17.30 2.40 -3.35
CA GLY A 62 16.90 3.79 -3.61
C GLY A 62 15.55 4.18 -2.99
N VAL A 63 14.68 3.23 -2.65
CA VAL A 63 13.39 3.53 -2.00
C VAL A 63 13.62 3.94 -0.54
N LEU A 64 13.10 5.11 -0.18
CA LEU A 64 13.19 5.67 1.18
C LEU A 64 11.92 5.40 1.99
N THR A 65 10.75 5.60 1.37
CA THR A 65 9.45 5.39 2.01
C THR A 65 8.34 5.33 0.95
N ILE A 66 7.16 4.86 1.33
CA ILE A 66 5.98 4.83 0.48
C ILE A 66 4.81 5.48 1.22
N TYR A 67 4.18 6.47 0.60
CA TYR A 67 2.99 7.12 1.13
C TYR A 67 1.75 6.63 0.39
N THR A 68 0.81 6.03 1.12
CA THR A 68 -0.50 5.69 0.56
C THR A 68 -1.36 6.96 0.50
N THR A 69 -1.80 7.35 -0.69
CA THR A 69 -2.61 8.55 -0.93
C THR A 69 -4.10 8.25 -0.87
N TYR A 70 -4.51 7.08 -1.35
CA TYR A 70 -5.85 6.53 -1.18
C TYR A 70 -5.80 4.99 -1.16
N LEU A 71 -6.81 4.39 -0.58
CA LEU A 71 -7.03 2.95 -0.56
C LEU A 71 -8.53 2.70 -0.71
N THR A 72 -8.89 1.97 -1.76
CA THR A 72 -10.23 1.44 -1.98
C THR A 72 -10.15 -0.07 -1.85
N ILE A 73 -11.00 -0.66 -1.01
CA ILE A 73 -11.13 -2.10 -0.89
C ILE A 73 -12.55 -2.46 -1.31
N GLU A 74 -12.66 -3.25 -2.37
CA GLU A 74 -13.88 -3.96 -2.72
C GLU A 74 -13.77 -5.37 -2.12
N ASP A 75 -14.19 -5.51 -0.87
CA ASP A 75 -14.38 -6.82 -0.28
C ASP A 75 -15.73 -7.37 -0.79
N GLU A 76 -15.73 -8.61 -1.27
CA GLU A 76 -16.97 -9.32 -1.59
C GLU A 76 -17.77 -9.42 -0.29
N MET A 77 -18.98 -8.84 -0.29
CA MET A 77 -19.91 -9.04 0.81
C MET A 77 -20.29 -10.51 0.84
N ASP A 78 -20.23 -11.16 2.00
CA ASP A 78 -20.81 -12.49 2.15
C ASP A 78 -22.34 -12.44 1.89
N GLU A 79 -22.98 -13.60 1.74
CA GLU A 79 -24.43 -13.69 1.48
C GLU A 79 -25.29 -13.01 2.58
N ASP A 80 -24.70 -12.76 3.75
CA ASP A 80 -25.33 -12.13 4.91
C ASP A 80 -25.04 -10.62 5.03
N GLY A 81 -24.29 -10.05 4.08
CA GLY A 81 -23.96 -8.63 4.01
C GLY A 81 -22.86 -8.18 4.97
N ASN A 82 -22.06 -9.11 5.50
CA ASN A 82 -20.85 -8.77 6.24
C ASN A 82 -19.70 -8.51 5.27
N ILE A 83 -18.88 -7.53 5.63
CA ILE A 83 -17.61 -7.29 4.96
C ILE A 83 -16.62 -8.30 5.52
N GLU A 84 -16.27 -9.34 4.74
CA GLU A 84 -15.17 -10.24 5.09
C GLU A 84 -13.83 -9.51 4.92
N THR A 85 -13.45 -8.74 5.94
CA THR A 85 -12.13 -8.10 6.01
C THR A 85 -11.16 -8.97 6.80
N ASN A 86 -10.04 -9.38 6.19
CA ASN A 86 -8.92 -9.99 6.93
C ASN A 86 -8.14 -8.95 7.73
N LEU A 87 -8.28 -7.67 7.38
CA LEU A 87 -7.79 -6.57 8.21
C LEU A 87 -8.72 -6.40 9.42
N SER A 88 -8.42 -7.15 10.48
CA SER A 88 -9.04 -6.93 11.78
C SER A 88 -8.66 -5.52 12.30
N LEU A 89 -9.36 -4.47 11.87
CA LEU A 89 -9.40 -3.17 12.56
C LEU A 89 -9.72 -3.38 14.06
N ARG A 90 -10.48 -4.44 14.37
CA ARG A 90 -10.69 -4.96 15.73
C ARG A 90 -9.42 -5.40 16.47
N LYS A 91 -8.37 -5.92 15.81
CA LYS A 91 -7.07 -6.23 16.46
C LYS A 91 -6.28 -4.96 16.75
N LEU A 92 -6.33 -3.96 15.89
CA LEU A 92 -5.70 -2.64 16.09
C LEU A 92 -6.37 -1.85 17.23
N MET A 93 -7.70 -1.94 17.37
CA MET A 93 -8.45 -1.22 18.41
C MET A 93 -8.53 -1.92 19.77
N LYS A 94 -8.14 -3.20 19.89
CA LYS A 94 -8.18 -3.97 21.16
C LYS A 94 -6.94 -3.81 22.05
N LYS A 95 -5.91 -3.07 21.63
CA LYS A 95 -4.77 -2.69 22.50
C LYS A 95 -5.00 -1.30 23.12
N LYS A 96 -5.92 -1.22 24.09
CA LYS A 96 -5.75 -0.34 25.24
C LYS A 96 -5.89 -1.19 26.50
N PRO A 97 -4.82 -1.40 27.30
CA PRO A 97 -4.96 -1.99 28.61
C PRO A 97 -5.67 -1.00 29.54
N GLY A 98 -6.36 -1.56 30.53
CA GLY A 98 -7.37 -0.89 31.34
C GLY A 98 -6.96 0.43 31.98
N ILE A 99 -7.97 1.28 32.12
CA ILE A 99 -8.07 2.20 33.26
C ILE A 99 -9.38 1.81 33.93
N ASP A 100 -9.28 1.02 35.01
CA ASP A 100 -10.34 0.96 36.00
C ASP A 100 -10.49 2.36 36.59
N ILE A 101 -11.67 2.96 36.41
CA ILE A 101 -12.06 4.13 37.18
C ILE A 101 -13.05 3.59 38.21
N GLN A 102 -12.59 3.56 39.47
CA GLN A 102 -13.42 3.30 40.65
C GLN A 102 -14.56 4.31 40.77
#